data_AF-A0A2S1WUJ5-F1
#
_entry.id   AF-A0A2S1WUJ5-F1
#
_cell.length_a   1.000
_cell.length_b   1.000
_cell.length_c   1.000
_cell.angle_alpha   90.00
_cell.angle_beta   90.00
_cell.angle_gamma   90.00
#
_symmetry.space_group_name_H-M   'P 1'
#
loop_
_entity.id
_entity.type
_entity.pdbx_description
1 polymer ?
#
loop_
_entity_poly.entity_id
_entity_poly.type
_entity_poly.pdbx_seq_one_letter_code
_entity_poly.pdbx_strand_id
1 'polypeptide(L)'
;NAKETGKEVWRFWTVPKPGEPGSETWKGKDIEHGGAPTWFTGSYDAGLDMVYWPTGNPTKEYNGDDRRGDNLYANSILALDRK
;
A
#
# COMPACT_ATOMS: atom_id res chain seq x y z
N ASN A 1 -6.43 -1.49 26.36
CA ASN A 1 -6.76 -2.15 25.08
C ASN A 1 -6.42 -1.18 23.93
N ALA A 2 -5.92 -1.63 22.76
CA ALA A 2 -5.46 -0.72 21.68
C ALA A 2 -6.52 0.30 21.23
N LYS A 3 -7.81 -0.09 21.29
CA LYS A 3 -8.97 0.78 21.06
C LYS A 3 -9.03 1.97 22.04
N GLU A 4 -8.59 1.78 23.28
CA GLU A 4 -8.64 2.78 24.33
C GLU A 4 -7.39 3.67 24.33
N THR A 5 -6.23 3.12 23.95
CA THR A 5 -4.95 3.82 24.03
C THR A 5 -4.53 4.48 22.72
N GLY A 6 -5.15 4.12 21.59
CA GLY A 6 -4.72 4.55 20.26
C GLY A 6 -3.34 4.01 19.86
N LYS A 7 -2.82 3.00 20.57
CA LYS A 7 -1.54 2.37 20.23
C LYS A 7 -1.68 1.64 18.89
N GLU A 8 -0.76 1.90 17.96
CA GLU A 8 -0.69 1.16 16.69
C GLU A 8 -0.56 -0.34 16.93
N VAL A 9 -1.42 -1.12 16.26
CA VAL A 9 -1.41 -2.59 16.31
C VAL A 9 -0.62 -3.15 15.13
N TRP A 10 -0.84 -2.59 13.94
CA TRP A 10 -0.15 -2.98 12.72
C TRP A 10 -0.16 -1.84 11.70
N ARG A 11 0.73 -1.98 10.70
CA ARG A 11 0.81 -1.11 9.53
C ARG A 11 1.22 -1.93 8.31
N PHE A 12 0.64 -1.59 7.17
CA PHE A 12 1.08 -2.06 5.85
C PHE A 12 1.45 -0.84 5.01
N TRP A 13 2.64 -0.85 4.39
CA TRP A 13 3.07 0.20 3.48
C TRP A 13 2.71 -0.19 2.05
N THR A 14 1.94 0.66 1.36
CA THR A 14 1.50 0.42 -0.03
C THR A 14 2.64 0.58 -1.04
N VAL A 15 3.68 1.31 -0.65
CA VAL A 15 4.98 1.37 -1.34
C VAL A 15 6.00 0.65 -0.45
N PRO A 16 6.49 -0.54 -0.86
CA PRO A 16 7.44 -1.31 -0.07
C PRO A 16 8.81 -0.64 -0.03
N LYS A 17 9.51 -0.73 1.10
CA LYS A 17 10.89 -0.28 1.22
C LYS A 17 11.84 -1.20 0.46
N PRO A 18 13.02 -0.73 0.02
CA PRO A 18 14.03 -1.59 -0.57
C PRO A 18 14.33 -2.82 0.30
N GLY A 19 14.16 -4.01 -0.27
CA GLY A 19 14.34 -5.30 0.42
C GLY A 19 13.06 -5.92 0.98
N GLU A 20 11.94 -5.19 1.00
CA GLU A 20 10.61 -5.76 1.29
C GLU A 20 9.99 -6.41 0.04
N PRO A 21 9.09 -7.39 0.20
CA PRO A 21 8.41 -8.02 -0.93
C PRO A 21 7.68 -7.00 -1.84
N GLY A 22 7.93 -7.08 -3.15
CA GLY A 22 7.38 -6.16 -4.14
C GLY A 22 8.28 -4.96 -4.43
N SER A 23 9.29 -4.68 -3.60
CA SER A 23 10.20 -3.55 -3.82
C SER A 23 11.05 -3.70 -5.10
N GLU A 24 11.27 -4.92 -5.57
CA GLU A 24 11.94 -5.22 -6.83
C GLU A 24 11.18 -4.71 -8.07
N THR A 25 9.89 -4.40 -7.92
CA THR A 25 9.04 -3.82 -8.97
C THR A 25 9.11 -2.30 -9.05
N TRP A 26 9.86 -1.65 -8.14
CA TRP A 26 10.12 -0.22 -8.15
C TRP A 26 11.57 0.05 -8.53
N LYS A 27 11.79 0.71 -9.67
CA LYS A 27 13.13 1.00 -10.18
C LYS A 27 13.26 2.47 -10.54
N GLY A 28 14.15 3.18 -9.87
CA GLY A 28 14.46 4.57 -10.15
C GLY A 28 14.70 5.38 -8.88
N LYS A 29 14.57 6.70 -8.99
CA LYS A 29 15.01 7.64 -7.95
C LYS A 29 13.89 8.11 -7.02
N ASP A 30 12.62 7.97 -7.43
CA ASP A 30 11.47 8.53 -6.70
C ASP A 30 10.69 7.50 -5.86
N ILE A 31 11.32 6.37 -5.53
CA ILE A 31 10.64 5.27 -4.83
C ILE A 31 10.27 5.68 -3.40
N GLU A 32 11.11 6.51 -2.75
CA GLU A 32 10.87 7.01 -1.38
C GLU A 32 9.57 7.85 -1.27
N HIS A 33 9.13 8.43 -2.38
CA HIS A 33 7.88 9.17 -2.49
C HIS A 33 6.96 8.52 -3.53
N GLY A 34 6.88 7.19 -3.54
CA GLY A 34 6.22 6.41 -4.59
C GLY A 34 4.70 6.60 -4.73
N GLY A 35 4.01 7.25 -3.78
CA GLY A 35 2.57 7.51 -3.84
C GLY A 35 1.74 6.36 -3.29
N ALA A 36 0.83 5.82 -4.11
CA ALA A 36 -0.12 4.75 -3.76
C ALA A 36 -0.98 5.03 -2.50
N PRO A 37 -1.68 6.17 -2.43
CA PRO A 37 -2.45 6.56 -1.25
C PRO A 37 -3.70 5.71 -1.04
N THR A 38 -4.21 5.66 0.19
CA THR A 38 -5.39 4.86 0.59
C THR A 38 -6.62 5.73 0.89
N TRP A 39 -6.85 6.78 0.08
CA TRP A 39 -7.88 7.81 0.34
C TRP A 39 -9.33 7.32 0.20
N PHE A 40 -9.57 6.21 -0.49
CA PHE A 40 -10.90 5.65 -0.64
C PHE A 40 -11.27 4.71 0.51
N THR A 41 -12.57 4.56 0.76
CA THR A 41 -13.11 3.68 1.78
C THR A 41 -12.95 2.21 1.38
N GLY A 42 -12.36 1.39 2.26
CA GLY A 42 -12.34 -0.06 2.12
C GLY A 42 -13.59 -0.75 2.67
N SER A 43 -13.60 -2.07 2.59
CA SER A 43 -14.67 -2.93 3.12
C SER A 43 -14.10 -4.02 4.03
N TYR A 44 -14.96 -4.62 4.85
CA TYR A 44 -14.60 -5.73 5.73
C TYR A 44 -15.55 -6.90 5.52
N ASP A 45 -15.00 -8.11 5.38
CA ASP A 45 -15.75 -9.36 5.33
C ASP A 45 -15.58 -10.12 6.65
N ALA A 46 -16.67 -10.25 7.40
CA ALA A 46 -16.67 -10.96 8.68
C ALA A 46 -16.60 -12.49 8.56
N GLY A 47 -17.00 -13.06 7.41
CA GLY A 47 -16.90 -14.50 7.16
C GLY A 47 -15.46 -14.95 6.88
N LEU A 48 -14.64 -14.05 6.32
CA LEU A 48 -13.22 -14.28 6.01
C LEU A 48 -12.25 -13.60 6.98
N ASP A 49 -12.76 -12.78 7.91
CA ASP A 49 -11.96 -11.94 8.83
C ASP A 49 -10.98 -11.00 8.10
N MET A 50 -11.37 -10.52 6.91
CA MET A 50 -10.48 -9.86 5.95
C MET A 50 -10.91 -8.41 5.67
N VAL A 51 -9.92 -7.50 5.65
CA VAL A 51 -10.12 -6.11 5.19
C VAL A 51 -9.69 -5.99 3.74
N TYR A 52 -10.53 -5.37 2.92
CA TYR A 52 -10.22 -5.03 1.53
C TYR A 52 -10.03 -3.52 1.39
N TRP A 53 -8.90 -3.08 0.86
CA TRP A 53 -8.59 -1.65 0.76
C TRP A 53 -7.99 -1.27 -0.59
N PRO A 54 -8.57 -0.30 -1.32
CA PRO A 54 -8.02 0.18 -2.58
C PRO A 54 -6.79 1.09 -2.37
N THR A 55 -5.83 1.01 -3.28
CA THR A 55 -4.66 1.88 -3.35
C THR A 55 -4.70 2.74 -4.60
N GLY A 56 -4.22 3.99 -4.48
CA GLY A 56 -4.16 4.94 -5.57
C GLY A 56 -2.94 4.75 -6.48
N ASN A 57 -2.75 5.71 -7.37
CA ASN A 57 -1.68 5.70 -8.36
C ASN A 57 -0.30 6.00 -7.74
N PRO A 58 0.79 5.61 -8.43
CA PRO A 58 2.12 6.09 -8.09
C PRO A 58 2.28 7.60 -8.31
N THR A 59 3.23 8.21 -7.61
CA THR A 59 3.63 9.62 -7.80
C THR A 59 4.10 9.90 -9.23
N LYS A 60 4.01 11.17 -9.68
CA LYS A 60 4.23 11.56 -11.08
C LYS A 60 3.29 10.77 -12.01
N GLU A 61 1.98 10.97 -11.81
CA GLU A 61 0.86 10.22 -12.37
C GLU A 61 1.08 9.73 -13.82
N TYR A 62 1.50 10.63 -14.71
CA TYR A 62 1.69 10.33 -16.14
C TYR A 62 3.14 10.12 -16.57
N ASN A 63 4.13 10.33 -15.69
CA ASN A 63 5.55 10.12 -15.99
C ASN A 63 6.15 9.05 -15.07
N GLY A 64 6.43 7.88 -15.65
CA GLY A 64 7.00 6.73 -14.94
C GLY A 64 8.51 6.55 -15.08
N ASP A 65 9.24 7.49 -15.67
CA ASP A 65 10.66 7.28 -16.03
C ASP A 65 11.55 6.99 -14.81
N ASP A 66 11.24 7.61 -13.67
CA ASP A 66 11.96 7.48 -12.39
C ASP A 66 11.32 6.44 -11.43
N ARG A 67 10.34 5.67 -11.91
CA ARG A 67 9.63 4.62 -11.17
C ARG A 67 9.22 3.47 -12.09
N ARG A 68 10.18 2.93 -12.84
CA ARG A 68 9.94 1.83 -13.77
C ARG A 68 9.54 0.55 -13.03
N GLY A 69 8.87 -0.35 -13.76
CA GLY A 69 8.35 -1.62 -13.26
C GLY A 69 6.87 -1.51 -12.90
N ASP A 70 6.33 -2.59 -12.31
CA ASP A 70 4.89 -2.70 -12.05
C ASP A 70 4.42 -1.83 -10.87
N ASN A 71 5.36 -1.35 -10.04
CA ASN A 71 5.07 -0.48 -8.91
C ASN A 71 4.08 -1.08 -7.89
N LEU A 72 4.27 -2.35 -7.50
CA LEU A 72 3.39 -3.00 -6.52
C LEU A 72 3.52 -2.34 -5.14
N TYR A 73 2.46 -1.89 -4.49
CA TYR A 73 1.04 -2.26 -4.69
C TYR A 73 0.17 -1.07 -5.09
N ALA A 74 0.62 -0.21 -6.01
CA ALA A 74 -0.20 0.88 -6.54
C ALA A 74 -1.34 0.35 -7.42
N ASN A 75 -2.39 1.15 -7.59
CA ASN A 75 -3.56 0.84 -8.44
C ASN A 75 -4.15 -0.56 -8.19
N SER A 76 -4.18 -0.99 -6.93
CA SER A 76 -4.51 -2.35 -6.52
C SER A 76 -5.67 -2.36 -5.51
N ILE A 77 -6.28 -3.52 -5.31
CA ILE A 77 -7.12 -3.81 -4.15
C ILE A 77 -6.35 -4.78 -3.27
N LEU A 78 -6.01 -4.33 -2.06
CA LEU A 78 -5.35 -5.16 -1.06
C LEU A 78 -6.40 -6.00 -0.32
N ALA A 79 -6.05 -7.24 0.03
CA ALA A 79 -6.74 -8.06 1.01
C ALA A 79 -5.78 -8.29 2.19
N LEU A 80 -6.14 -7.81 3.38
CA LEU A 80 -5.28 -7.78 4.56
C LEU A 80 -5.99 -8.40 5.77
N ASP A 81 -5.28 -9.25 6.51
CA ASP A 81 -5.75 -9.74 7.80
C ASP A 81 -5.93 -8.58 8.79
N ARG A 82 -7.06 -8.54 9.52
CA ARG A 82 -7.37 -7.39 10.38
C ARG A 82 -6.55 -7.29 11.67
N LYS A 83 -5.83 -8.36 12.05
CA LYS A 83 -5.05 -8.58 13.29
C LYS A 83 -5.72 -8.13 14.60
#